data_AF-A0A9W9Z6V4-F1
#
_entry.id   AF-A0A9W9Z6V4-F1
#
_cell.length_a   1.000
_cell.length_b   1.000
_cell.length_c   1.000
_cell.angle_alpha   90.00
_cell.angle_beta   90.00
_cell.angle_gamma   90.00
#
_symmetry.space_group_name_H-M   'P 1'
#
loop_
_entity.id
_entity.type
_entity.pdbx_description
1 polymer ?
#
loop_
_entity_poly.entity_id
_entity_poly.type
_entity_poly.pdbx_seq_one_letter_code
_entity_poly.pdbx_strand_id
1 'polypeptide(L)'
;MEKHKQNLPTSKVKEQILKWNSGDALLYDVFNQTLWKKIEEEGPDFFKDLALFRKELESIKSTCLREGSFLTKPYAGRLVQGYAVKANISKELNETCNNMIKNEIPYLDYHRDKLIKEYQTIDSSVIRPDLLK
;
A
#
# COMPACT_ATOMS: atom_id res chain seq x y z
N MET A 1 -18.77 -20.94 2.73
CA MET A 1 -18.22 -21.09 1.37
C MET A 1 -16.75 -21.47 1.49
N GLU A 2 -16.49 -22.76 1.71
CA GLU A 2 -15.15 -23.32 1.62
C GLU A 2 -14.93 -23.79 0.18
N LYS A 3 -13.96 -23.19 -0.51
CA LYS A 3 -13.13 -23.78 -1.58
C LYS A 3 -12.50 -22.63 -2.36
N HIS A 4 -11.22 -22.36 -2.07
CA HIS A 4 -10.15 -21.97 -2.99
C HIS A 4 -8.88 -21.63 -2.17
N LYS A 5 -8.58 -22.38 -1.09
CA LYS A 5 -7.19 -22.48 -0.67
C LYS A 5 -6.51 -23.31 -1.76
N GLN A 6 -5.87 -22.64 -2.72
CA GLN A 6 -5.05 -23.31 -3.71
C GLN A 6 -4.02 -24.15 -2.95
N ASN A 7 -4.07 -25.46 -3.11
CA ASN A 7 -3.00 -26.34 -2.65
C ASN A 7 -1.69 -25.85 -3.28
N LEU A 8 -0.60 -25.84 -2.49
CA LEU A 8 0.71 -25.48 -3.03
C LEU A 8 0.96 -26.28 -4.31
N PRO A 9 1.33 -25.64 -5.44
CA PRO A 9 1.56 -26.36 -6.67
C PRO A 9 2.66 -27.40 -6.44
N THR A 10 2.44 -28.62 -6.93
CA THR A 10 3.44 -29.69 -6.90
C THR A 10 4.70 -29.21 -7.63
N SER A 11 5.86 -29.80 -7.32
CA SER A 11 7.14 -29.45 -7.98
C SER A 11 7.02 -29.42 -9.51
N LYS A 12 6.34 -30.43 -10.08
CA LYS A 12 6.05 -30.54 -11.51
C LYS A 12 5.25 -29.36 -12.07
N VAL A 13 4.21 -28.89 -11.35
CA VAL A 13 3.41 -27.75 -11.79
C VAL A 13 4.22 -26.45 -11.71
N LYS A 14 5.07 -26.30 -10.68
CA LYS A 14 5.99 -25.14 -10.58
C LYS A 14 6.96 -25.09 -11.75
N GLU A 15 7.58 -26.21 -12.10
CA GLU A 15 8.49 -26.30 -13.26
C GLU A 15 7.79 -25.93 -14.56
N GLN A 16 6.55 -26.39 -14.77
CA GLN A 16 5.77 -26.03 -15.94
C GLN A 16 5.47 -24.52 -15.99
N ILE A 17 5.10 -23.92 -14.86
CA ILE A 17 4.86 -22.46 -14.76
C ILE A 17 6.13 -21.69 -15.09
N LEU A 18 7.28 -22.08 -14.53
CA LEU A 18 8.56 -21.43 -14.82
C LEU A 18 8.97 -21.58 -16.28
N LYS A 19 8.72 -22.74 -16.89
CA LYS A 19 8.98 -22.98 -18.31
C LYS A 19 8.11 -22.09 -19.20
N TRP A 20 6.82 -21.94 -18.88
CA TRP A 20 5.91 -21.09 -19.64
C TRP A 20 6.19 -19.60 -19.45
N ASN A 21 6.68 -19.20 -18.28
CA ASN A 21 7.03 -17.82 -17.95
C ASN A 21 8.54 -17.61 -17.91
N SER A 22 9.29 -18.24 -18.82
CA SER A 22 10.77 -18.24 -18.78
C SER A 22 11.37 -16.85 -18.89
N GLY A 23 10.71 -15.95 -19.64
CA GLY A 23 11.11 -14.54 -19.73
C GLY A 23 10.97 -13.82 -18.38
N ASP A 24 9.83 -13.98 -17.71
CA ASP A 24 9.60 -13.37 -16.40
C ASP A 24 10.49 -13.99 -15.32
N ALA A 25 10.78 -15.29 -15.41
CA ALA A 25 11.72 -15.95 -14.51
C ALA A 25 13.13 -15.36 -14.65
N LEU A 26 13.60 -15.13 -15.88
CA LEU A 26 14.89 -14.49 -16.13
C LEU A 26 14.92 -13.05 -15.60
N LEU A 27 13.86 -12.28 -15.83
CA LEU A 27 13.73 -10.92 -15.29
C LEU A 27 13.74 -10.93 -13.76
N TYR A 28 12.99 -11.84 -13.14
CA TYR A 28 12.97 -12.00 -11.69
C TYR A 28 14.35 -12.31 -11.14
N ASP A 29 15.10 -13.22 -11.77
CA ASP A 29 16.45 -13.57 -11.31
C ASP A 29 17.39 -12.36 -11.34
N VAL A 30 17.35 -11.56 -12.41
CA VAL A 30 18.14 -10.33 -12.53
C VAL A 30 17.74 -9.32 -11.45
N PHE A 31 16.44 -9.08 -11.25
CA PHE A 31 15.96 -8.12 -10.25
C PHE A 31 16.24 -8.58 -8.82
N ASN A 32 16.07 -9.86 -8.52
CA ASN A 32 16.36 -10.41 -7.21
C ASN A 32 17.84 -10.25 -6.87
N GLN A 33 18.75 -10.60 -7.80
CA GLN A 33 20.19 -10.39 -7.61
C GLN A 33 20.53 -8.90 -7.45
N THR A 34 19.96 -8.05 -8.30
CA THR A 34 20.18 -6.59 -8.26
C THR A 34 19.69 -5.97 -6.95
N LEU A 35 18.54 -6.43 -6.43
CA LEU A 35 17.99 -5.97 -5.17
C LEU A 35 18.93 -6.29 -4.01
N TRP A 36 19.41 -7.53 -3.91
CA TRP A 36 20.30 -7.93 -2.82
C TRP A 36 21.64 -7.22 -2.88
N LYS A 37 22.19 -7.03 -4.08
CA LYS A 37 23.39 -6.20 -4.26
C LYS A 37 23.18 -4.78 -3.76
N LYS A 38 22.06 -4.13 -4.09
CA LYS A 38 21.72 -2.79 -3.60
C LYS A 38 21.58 -2.75 -2.08
N ILE A 39 20.89 -3.74 -1.49
CA ILE A 39 20.76 -3.85 -0.03
C ILE A 39 22.13 -3.98 0.65
N GLU A 40 23.03 -4.76 0.06
CA GLU A 40 24.41 -4.89 0.55
C GLU A 40 25.19 -3.57 0.45
N GLU A 41 25.04 -2.84 -0.66
CA GLU A 41 25.65 -1.52 -0.89
C GLU A 41 25.16 -0.44 0.09
N GLU A 42 23.87 -0.45 0.48
CA GLU A 42 23.33 0.43 1.52
C GLU A 42 23.95 0.16 2.91
N GLY A 43 24.47 -1.05 3.13
CA GLY A 43 25.19 -1.43 4.35
C GLY A 43 24.31 -1.92 5.52
N PRO A 44 24.91 -2.16 6.69
CA PRO A 44 24.24 -2.83 7.81
C PRO A 44 23.10 -2.00 8.43
N ASP A 45 23.09 -0.69 8.24
CA ASP A 45 22.05 0.19 8.78
C ASP A 45 20.69 -0.03 8.12
N PHE A 46 20.65 -0.53 6.88
CA PHE A 46 19.42 -0.97 6.22
C PHE A 46 18.60 -1.92 7.10
N PHE A 47 19.26 -2.87 7.78
CA PHE A 47 18.57 -3.85 8.61
C PHE A 47 18.09 -3.26 9.94
N LYS A 48 18.74 -2.20 10.45
CA LYS A 48 18.25 -1.46 11.61
C LYS A 48 16.97 -0.71 11.24
N ASP A 49 16.96 -0.03 10.10
CA ASP A 49 15.79 0.67 9.58
C ASP A 49 14.65 -0.30 9.27
N LEU A 50 14.96 -1.46 8.70
CA LEU A 50 13.98 -2.53 8.46
C LEU A 50 13.37 -3.05 9.77
N ALA A 51 14.16 -3.17 10.84
CA ALA A 51 13.65 -3.57 12.15
C ALA A 51 12.72 -2.51 12.75
N LEU A 52 13.09 -1.23 12.64
CA LEU A 52 12.24 -0.11 13.06
C LEU A 52 10.93 -0.05 12.27
N PHE A 53 11.02 -0.19 10.95
CA PHE A 53 9.86 -0.22 10.06
C PHE A 53 8.91 -1.36 10.42
N ARG A 54 9.42 -2.58 10.66
CA ARG A 54 8.60 -3.72 11.07
C ARG A 54 7.92 -3.48 12.41
N LYS A 55 8.63 -2.89 13.38
CA LYS A 55 8.06 -2.54 14.68
C LYS A 55 6.91 -1.54 14.52
N GLU A 56 7.10 -0.51 13.70
CA GLU A 56 6.07 0.50 13.46
C GLU A 56 4.87 -0.07 12.70
N LEU A 57 5.11 -0.94 11.71
CA LEU A 57 4.07 -1.65 11.00
C LEU A 57 3.18 -2.46 11.94
N GLU A 58 3.76 -3.21 12.87
CA GLU A 58 3.00 -4.00 13.85
C GLU A 58 2.29 -3.10 14.88
N SER A 59 2.90 -1.98 15.27
CA SER A 59 2.25 -0.95 16.10
C SER A 59 0.99 -0.39 15.42
N ILE A 60 1.09 0.02 14.15
CA ILE A 60 -0.04 0.54 13.38
C ILE A 60 -1.10 -0.54 13.17
N LYS A 61 -0.72 -1.77 12.80
CA LYS A 61 -1.69 -2.87 12.62
C LYS A 61 -2.46 -3.15 13.90
N SER A 62 -1.76 -3.32 15.02
CA SER A 62 -2.37 -3.64 16.32
C SER A 62 -3.23 -2.50 16.84
N THR A 63 -2.87 -1.24 16.55
CA THR A 63 -3.64 -0.07 16.97
C THR A 63 -4.87 0.14 16.09
N CYS A 64 -4.70 0.12 14.76
CA CYS A 64 -5.72 0.54 13.81
C CYS A 64 -6.64 -0.59 13.34
N LEU A 65 -6.14 -1.81 13.15
CA LEU A 65 -6.86 -2.82 12.38
C LEU A 65 -7.76 -3.69 13.26
N ARG A 66 -8.97 -3.93 12.76
CA ARG A 66 -9.84 -4.99 13.27
C ARG A 66 -9.31 -6.34 12.81
N GLU A 67 -9.37 -7.34 13.67
CA GLU A 67 -9.04 -8.72 13.28
C GLU A 67 -10.09 -9.29 12.32
N GLY A 68 -9.64 -10.10 11.36
CA GLY A 68 -10.50 -10.78 10.40
C GLY A 68 -10.10 -10.53 8.95
N SER A 69 -10.83 -11.19 8.04
CA SER A 69 -10.66 -11.01 6.60
C SER A 69 -11.72 -10.07 6.08
N PHE A 70 -11.30 -8.89 5.62
CA PHE A 70 -12.18 -7.92 4.99
C PHE A 70 -11.99 -7.95 3.49
N LEU A 71 -13.04 -7.65 2.76
CA LEU A 71 -12.97 -7.51 1.31
C LEU A 71 -13.04 -6.03 0.96
N THR A 72 -12.11 -5.60 0.10
CA THR A 72 -12.09 -4.26 -0.47
C THR A 72 -12.20 -4.34 -1.99
N LYS A 73 -12.66 -3.26 -2.61
CA LYS A 73 -12.75 -3.12 -4.07
C LYS A 73 -11.60 -2.23 -4.54
N PRO A 74 -10.48 -2.80 -5.02
CA PRO A 74 -9.38 -1.99 -5.53
C PRO A 74 -9.68 -1.49 -6.95
N TYR A 75 -10.33 -2.32 -7.79
CA TYR A 75 -10.67 -2.01 -9.17
C TYR A 75 -12.03 -2.59 -9.56
N ALA A 76 -12.62 -2.02 -10.61
CA ALA A 76 -13.94 -2.32 -11.16
C ALA A 76 -14.29 -3.83 -11.10
N GLY A 77 -15.21 -4.18 -10.19
CA GLY A 77 -15.86 -5.48 -10.13
C GLY A 77 -15.14 -6.60 -9.38
N ARG A 78 -13.91 -6.42 -8.89
CA ARG A 78 -13.20 -7.47 -8.12
C ARG A 78 -13.12 -7.13 -6.63
N LEU A 79 -13.34 -8.14 -5.80
CA LEU A 79 -13.12 -8.09 -4.36
C LEU A 79 -11.76 -8.73 -4.05
N VAL A 80 -10.91 -8.03 -3.31
CA VAL A 80 -9.64 -8.57 -2.80
C VAL A 80 -9.60 -8.45 -1.29
N GLN A 81 -8.67 -9.18 -0.67
CA GLN A 81 -8.43 -9.03 0.76
C GLN A 81 -7.98 -7.60 1.08
N GLY A 82 -8.70 -6.96 1.99
CA GLY A 82 -8.43 -5.62 2.47
C GLY A 82 -8.44 -5.57 4.00
N TYR A 83 -8.46 -4.35 4.51
CA TYR A 83 -8.38 -4.04 5.92
C TYR A 83 -9.64 -3.30 6.39
N ALA A 84 -9.98 -3.47 7.66
CA ALA A 84 -11.01 -2.66 8.32
C ALA A 84 -10.43 -2.05 9.58
N VAL A 85 -10.77 -0.79 9.83
CA VAL A 85 -10.36 -0.04 11.01
C VAL A 85 -11.23 -0.45 12.22
N LYS A 86 -10.67 -0.47 13.43
CA LYS A 86 -11.42 -0.73 14.67
C LYS A 86 -12.51 0.33 14.89
N ALA A 87 -13.62 -0.04 15.52
CA ALA A 87 -14.73 0.90 15.77
C ALA A 87 -14.40 1.94 16.86
N ASN A 88 -13.59 1.58 17.86
CA ASN A 88 -13.30 2.41 19.03
C ASN A 88 -11.87 2.97 18.97
N ILE A 89 -11.58 3.81 17.96
CA ILE A 89 -10.28 4.48 17.85
C ILE A 89 -10.39 5.90 18.39
N SER A 90 -9.31 6.40 19.02
CA SER A 90 -9.27 7.78 19.50
C SER A 90 -9.43 8.77 18.36
N LYS A 91 -9.89 9.98 18.69
CA LYS A 91 -10.04 11.05 17.70
C LYS A 91 -8.71 11.41 17.05
N GLU A 92 -7.60 11.35 17.78
CA GLU A 92 -6.27 11.68 17.23
C GLU A 92 -5.83 10.64 16.18
N LEU A 93 -6.15 9.36 16.38
CA LEU A 93 -5.70 8.27 15.50
C LEU A 93 -6.65 8.01 14.32
N ASN A 94 -7.87 8.52 14.37
CA ASN A 94 -8.91 8.22 13.39
C ASN A 94 -8.49 8.58 11.96
N GLU A 95 -7.93 9.77 11.73
CA GLU A 95 -7.49 10.16 10.39
C GLU A 95 -6.35 9.27 9.87
N THR A 96 -5.31 9.08 10.70
CA THR A 96 -4.15 8.24 10.36
C THR A 96 -4.57 6.82 10.03
N CYS A 97 -5.36 6.17 10.87
CA CYS A 97 -5.80 4.78 10.65
C CYS A 97 -6.65 4.62 9.38
N ASN A 98 -7.54 5.57 9.09
CA ASN A 98 -8.33 5.53 7.87
C ASN A 98 -7.47 5.76 6.61
N ASN A 99 -6.44 6.59 6.70
CA ASN A 99 -5.50 6.80 5.59
C ASN A 99 -4.66 5.54 5.31
N MET A 100 -4.24 4.82 6.35
CA MET A 100 -3.41 3.61 6.20
C MET A 100 -4.10 2.43 5.49
N ILE A 101 -5.44 2.41 5.45
CA ILE A 101 -6.20 1.34 4.78
C ILE A 101 -6.71 1.73 3.38
N LYS A 102 -6.39 2.93 2.88
CA LYS A 102 -6.83 3.38 1.54
C LYS A 102 -6.10 2.57 0.46
N ASN A 103 -6.85 2.03 -0.50
CA ASN A 103 -6.29 1.48 -1.73
C ASN A 103 -5.70 2.61 -2.59
N GLU A 104 -4.94 2.28 -3.64
CA GLU A 104 -4.20 3.28 -4.40
C GLU A 104 -5.13 4.28 -5.10
N ILE A 105 -6.24 3.84 -5.71
CA ILE A 105 -7.17 4.75 -6.39
C ILE A 105 -7.79 5.79 -5.42
N PRO A 106 -8.47 5.41 -4.31
CA PRO A 106 -8.96 6.39 -3.33
C PRO A 106 -7.86 7.25 -2.70
N TYR A 107 -6.64 6.72 -2.57
CA TYR A 107 -5.51 7.48 -2.05
C TYR A 107 -5.08 8.58 -3.03
N LEU A 108 -4.98 8.26 -4.32
CA LEU A 108 -4.65 9.23 -5.36
C LEU A 108 -5.72 10.30 -5.50
N ASP A 109 -7.00 9.92 -5.47
CA ASP A 109 -8.10 10.87 -5.57
C ASP A 109 -8.12 11.83 -4.38
N TYR A 110 -7.88 11.33 -3.16
CA TYR A 110 -7.75 12.18 -1.97
C TYR A 110 -6.63 13.24 -2.12
N HIS A 111 -5.48 12.87 -2.68
CA HIS A 111 -4.37 13.81 -2.88
C HIS A 111 -4.66 14.82 -4.00
N ARG A 112 -5.31 14.38 -5.09
CA ARG A 112 -5.74 15.28 -6.17
C ARG A 112 -6.72 16.32 -5.66
N ASP A 113 -7.74 15.90 -4.90
CA ASP A 113 -8.72 16.81 -4.30
C ASP A 113 -8.08 17.81 -3.35
N LYS A 114 -7.08 17.37 -2.57
CA LYS A 114 -6.32 18.24 -1.67
C LYS A 114 -5.55 19.31 -2.45
N LEU A 115 -4.83 18.91 -3.50
CA LEU A 115 -4.11 19.84 -4.36
C LEU A 115 -5.04 20.86 -5.02
N ILE A 116 -6.19 20.43 -5.55
CA ILE A 116 -7.18 21.33 -6.17
C ILE A 116 -7.64 22.40 -5.18
N LYS A 117 -7.93 22.03 -3.93
CA LYS A 117 -8.35 22.98 -2.88
C LYS A 117 -7.24 23.97 -2.51
N GLU A 118 -6.00 23.49 -2.43
CA GLU A 118 -4.84 24.36 -2.18
C GLU A 118 -4.66 25.38 -3.31
N TYR A 119 -4.74 24.94 -4.56
CA TYR A 119 -4.70 25.84 -5.73
C TYR A 119 -5.83 26.88 -5.73
N GLN A 120 -7.07 26.47 -5.44
CA GLN A 120 -8.21 27.39 -5.34
C GLN A 120 -8.00 28.44 -4.24
N THR A 121 -7.42 28.03 -3.10
CA THR A 121 -7.12 28.94 -1.99
C THR A 121 -6.07 29.96 -2.41
N ILE A 122 -5.00 29.53 -3.08
CA ILE A 122 -3.95 30.41 -3.62
C ILE A 122 -4.56 31.39 -4.63
N ASP A 123 -5.32 30.91 -5.61
CA ASP A 123 -5.91 31.75 -6.65
C ASP A 123 -6.86 32.82 -6.04
N SER A 124 -7.69 32.43 -5.07
CA SER A 124 -8.54 33.36 -4.32
C SER A 124 -7.79 34.35 -3.43
N SER A 125 -6.55 34.05 -3.03
CA SER A 125 -5.70 34.96 -2.24
C SER A 125 -4.91 35.95 -3.10
N VAL A 126 -4.65 35.57 -4.36
CA VAL A 126 -4.00 36.39 -5.39
C VAL A 126 -5.03 37.31 -6.05
N ILE A 127 -6.21 36.79 -6.38
CA ILE A 127 -7.37 37.56 -6.82
C ILE A 127 -8.07 38.07 -5.56
N ARG A 128 -7.63 39.22 -5.05
CA ARG A 128 -8.26 39.93 -3.92
C ARG A 128 -9.34 40.91 -4.42
N PRO A 129 -10.63 40.51 -4.47
CA PRO A 129 -11.71 41.39 -4.95
C PRO A 129 -11.97 42.61 -4.06
N ASP A 130 -11.41 42.65 -2.86
CA ASP A 130 -11.43 43.76 -1.91
C ASP A 130 -10.47 44.91 -2.31
N LEU A 131 -9.47 44.66 -3.15
CA LEU A 131 -8.50 45.66 -3.63
C LEU A 131 -8.82 46.19 -5.05
N LEU A 132 -9.92 45.72 -5.66
CA LEU A 132 -10.38 46.11 -7.00
C LEU A 132 -11.47 47.21 -6.97
N LYS A 133 -11.54 48.01 -5.91
CA LYS A 133 -12.44 49.17 -5.80
C LYS A 133 -11.68 50.49 -5.82
#